data_AF-A0AAW7FB40-F1
#
_entry.id   AF-A0AAW7FB40-F1
#
_cell.length_a   1.000
_cell.length_b   1.000
_cell.length_c   1.000
_cell.angle_alpha   90.00
_cell.angle_beta   90.00
_cell.angle_gamma   90.00
#
_symmetry.space_group_name_H-M   'P 1'
#
loop_
_entity.id
_entity.type
_entity.pdbx_description
1 polymer ?
#
loop_
_entity_poly.entity_id
_entity_poly.type
_entity_poly.pdbx_seq_one_letter_code
_entity_poly.pdbx_strand_id
1 'polypeptide(L)'
;MLCAGCTSAPPVPTPVIVYNACPRVSLCPMPGSDPTTNGDLSADIRQLESALERCALQVRTVKNCQDKIDVQAEESAKSLN
;
A
#
# COMPACT_ATOMS: atom_id res chain seq x y z
N MET A 1 -38.87 48.66 17.08
CA MET A 1 -37.84 47.71 17.55
C MET A 1 -37.97 46.42 16.76
N LEU A 2 -36.98 46.06 15.94
CA LEU A 2 -36.90 44.74 15.31
C LEU A 2 -35.56 44.13 15.74
N CYS A 3 -35.61 43.10 16.58
CA CYS A 3 -34.43 42.33 16.95
C CYS A 3 -34.08 41.40 15.79
N ALA A 4 -32.95 41.64 15.13
CA ALA A 4 -32.36 40.68 14.21
C ALA A 4 -31.86 39.47 15.02
N GLY A 5 -32.52 38.32 14.88
CA GLY A 5 -32.07 37.06 15.48
C GLY A 5 -30.88 36.50 14.72
N CYS A 6 -29.81 36.13 15.43
CA CYS A 6 -28.66 35.46 14.84
C CYS A 6 -29.06 34.06 14.40
N THR A 7 -28.93 33.77 13.11
CA THR A 7 -28.98 32.40 12.60
C THR A 7 -27.76 31.62 13.12
N SER A 8 -27.97 30.42 13.65
CA SER A 8 -26.86 29.56 14.05
C SER A 8 -26.01 29.20 12.83
N ALA A 9 -24.69 29.29 12.98
CA ALA A 9 -23.76 28.87 11.93
C ALA A 9 -23.91 27.36 11.69
N PRO A 10 -23.76 26.88 10.44
CA PRO A 10 -23.75 25.46 10.14
C PRO A 10 -22.65 24.73 10.95
N PRO A 11 -22.89 23.50 11.40
CA PRO A 11 -21.86 22.71 12.06
C PRO A 11 -20.66 22.50 11.14
N VAL A 12 -19.46 22.66 11.69
CA VAL A 12 -18.21 22.45 10.95
C VAL A 12 -18.11 20.97 10.56
N PRO A 13 -17.84 20.63 9.29
CA PRO A 13 -17.65 19.24 8.88
C PRO A 13 -16.45 18.63 9.60
N THR A 14 -16.55 17.34 9.93
CA THR A 14 -15.48 16.63 10.62
C THR A 14 -14.23 16.53 9.73
N PRO A 15 -13.02 16.67 10.31
CA PRO A 15 -11.80 16.51 9.54
C PRO A 15 -11.62 15.05 9.11
N VAL A 16 -11.27 14.84 7.84
CA VAL A 16 -10.90 13.52 7.31
C VAL A 16 -9.45 13.25 7.69
N ILE A 17 -9.20 12.26 8.55
CA ILE A 17 -7.85 11.82 8.89
C ILE A 17 -7.38 10.87 7.80
N VAL A 18 -6.37 11.28 7.05
CA VAL A 18 -5.68 10.42 6.07
C VAL A 18 -4.43 9.87 6.73
N TYR A 19 -4.39 8.56 6.97
CA TYR A 19 -3.16 7.88 7.39
C TYR A 19 -2.31 7.56 6.17
N ASN A 20 -1.07 8.02 6.17
CA ASN A 20 -0.03 7.63 5.22
C ASN A 20 0.46 6.21 5.55
N ALA A 21 -0.35 5.20 5.26
CA ALA A 21 0.00 3.80 5.47
C ALA A 21 0.71 3.19 4.25
N CYS A 22 1.49 2.13 4.48
CA CYS A 22 2.04 1.33 3.40
C CYS A 22 0.95 0.59 2.63
N PRO A 23 1.16 0.31 1.33
CA PRO A 23 0.27 -0.56 0.57
C PRO A 23 0.07 -1.91 1.27
N ARG A 24 -1.15 -2.46 1.19
CA ARG A 24 -1.43 -3.80 1.69
C ARG A 24 -0.64 -4.84 0.89
N VAL A 25 -0.13 -5.86 1.58
CA VAL A 25 0.41 -7.04 0.91
C VAL A 25 -0.73 -7.75 0.18
N SER A 26 -0.56 -8.00 -1.10
CA SER A 26 -1.44 -8.88 -1.87
C SER A 26 -0.66 -10.13 -2.27
N LEU A 27 -1.38 -11.20 -2.58
CA LEU A 27 -0.76 -12.39 -3.16
C LEU A 27 -0.12 -12.04 -4.50
N CYS A 28 1.06 -12.61 -4.74
CA CYS A 28 1.70 -12.55 -6.04
C CYS A 28 1.03 -13.56 -6.97
N PRO A 29 0.42 -13.13 -8.09
CA PRO A 29 -0.18 -14.06 -9.03
C PRO A 29 0.92 -14.85 -9.72
N MET A 30 0.89 -16.17 -9.56
CA MET A 30 1.78 -17.09 -10.26
C MET A 30 1.04 -17.66 -11.48
N PRO A 31 1.64 -17.66 -12.67
CA PRO A 31 1.03 -18.28 -13.83
C PRO A 31 0.90 -19.79 -13.62
N GLY A 32 -0.19 -20.37 -14.14
CA GLY A 32 -0.28 -21.82 -14.30
C GLY A 32 0.70 -22.31 -15.38
N SER A 33 0.96 -23.61 -15.40
CA SER A 33 1.82 -24.25 -16.39
C SER A 33 1.24 -25.62 -16.73
N ASP A 34 1.10 -25.90 -18.03
CA ASP A 34 0.67 -27.18 -18.57
C ASP A 34 1.30 -27.40 -19.97
N PRO A 35 2.64 -27.52 -20.03
CA PRO A 35 3.34 -27.51 -21.30
C PRO A 35 3.21 -28.85 -22.02
N THR A 36 2.90 -28.82 -23.31
CA THR A 36 2.82 -30.01 -24.15
C THR A 36 4.08 -30.24 -24.98
N THR A 37 4.87 -29.18 -25.18
CA THR A 37 6.14 -29.19 -25.90
C THR A 37 7.23 -28.49 -25.09
N ASN A 38 8.50 -28.73 -25.47
CA ASN A 38 9.62 -28.00 -24.89
C ASN A 38 9.56 -26.49 -25.20
N GLY A 39 8.90 -26.11 -26.30
CA GLY A 39 8.63 -24.72 -26.64
C GLY A 39 7.69 -24.07 -25.64
N ASP A 40 6.59 -24.76 -25.30
CA ASP A 40 5.62 -24.33 -24.28
C ASP A 40 6.30 -24.23 -22.91
N LEU A 41 7.06 -25.25 -22.53
CA LEU A 41 7.80 -25.25 -21.25
C LEU A 41 8.75 -24.05 -21.17
N SER A 42 9.46 -23.75 -22.26
CA SER A 42 10.36 -22.59 -22.30
C SER A 42 9.59 -21.26 -22.20
N ALA A 43 8.38 -21.19 -22.74
CA ALA A 43 7.52 -20.01 -22.63
C ALA A 43 6.97 -19.84 -21.20
N ASP A 44 6.51 -20.94 -20.59
CA ASP A 44 6.02 -20.98 -19.21
C ASP A 44 7.12 -20.54 -18.23
N ILE A 45 8.36 -21.02 -18.41
CA ILE A 45 9.51 -20.61 -17.59
C ILE A 45 9.72 -19.09 -17.66
N ARG A 46 9.72 -18.50 -18.87
CA ARG A 46 9.88 -17.05 -19.01
C ARG A 46 8.73 -16.27 -18.37
N GLN A 47 7.51 -16.78 -18.47
CA GLN A 47 6.34 -16.16 -17.83
C GLN A 47 6.46 -16.22 -16.31
N LEU A 48 6.93 -17.34 -15.79
CA LEU A 48 7.18 -17.58 -14.37
C LEU A 48 8.25 -16.63 -13.83
N GLU A 49 9.40 -16.53 -14.50
CA GLU A 49 10.50 -15.62 -14.17
C GLU A 49 9.99 -14.18 -14.09
N SER A 50 9.24 -13.74 -15.11
CA SER A 50 8.65 -12.40 -15.13
C SER A 50 7.63 -12.17 -14.00
N ALA A 51 6.87 -13.19 -13.61
CA ALA A 51 5.96 -13.10 -12.47
C ALA A 51 6.69 -13.00 -11.13
N LEU A 52 7.79 -13.74 -10.98
CA LEU A 52 8.66 -13.67 -9.81
C LEU A 52 9.33 -12.30 -9.67
N GLU A 53 9.82 -11.72 -10.77
CA GLU A 53 10.37 -10.37 -10.78
C GLU A 53 9.35 -9.33 -10.32
N ARG A 54 8.13 -9.37 -10.87
CA ARG A 54 7.03 -8.48 -10.45
C ARG A 54 6.72 -8.64 -8.96
N CYS A 55 6.65 -9.88 -8.48
CA CYS A 55 6.42 -10.17 -7.07
C CYS A 55 7.52 -9.58 -6.18
N ALA A 56 8.78 -9.79 -6.54
CA ALA A 56 9.91 -9.27 -5.79
C ALA A 56 9.90 -7.73 -5.71
N LEU A 57 9.52 -7.05 -6.80
CA LEU A 57 9.35 -5.59 -6.81
C LEU A 57 8.24 -5.14 -5.86
N GLN A 58 7.10 -5.82 -5.87
CA GLN A 58 5.98 -5.52 -4.97
C GLN A 58 6.40 -5.69 -3.51
N VAL A 59 6.97 -6.84 -3.15
CA VAL A 59 7.41 -7.14 -1.78
C VAL A 59 8.46 -6.12 -1.32
N ARG A 60 9.45 -5.80 -2.16
CA ARG A 60 10.46 -4.79 -1.85
C ARG A 60 9.84 -3.42 -1.58
N THR A 61 8.84 -3.04 -2.38
CA THR A 61 8.16 -1.74 -2.22
C THR A 61 7.44 -1.67 -0.88
N VAL A 62 6.70 -2.71 -0.51
CA VAL A 62 6.01 -2.77 0.79
C VAL A 62 7.02 -2.76 1.94
N LYS A 63 8.07 -3.57 1.88
CA LYS A 63 9.11 -3.64 2.91
C LYS A 63 9.84 -2.30 3.10
N ASN A 64 10.25 -1.66 2.01
CA ASN A 64 10.89 -0.34 2.07
C ASN A 64 9.99 0.72 2.72
N CYS A 65 8.67 0.62 2.52
CA CYS A 65 7.74 1.51 3.20
C CYS A 65 7.67 1.19 4.70
N GLN A 66 7.55 -0.09 5.07
CA GLN A 66 7.50 -0.52 6.47
C GLN A 66 8.76 -0.08 7.22
N ASP A 67 9.94 -0.26 6.62
CA ASP A 67 11.22 0.15 7.23
C ASP A 67 11.27 1.64 7.56
N LYS A 68 10.71 2.49 6.69
CA LYS A 68 10.65 3.93 6.94
C LYS A 68 9.73 4.28 8.11
N ILE A 69 8.59 3.59 8.21
CA ILE A 69 7.64 3.80 9.30
C ILE A 69 8.25 3.33 10.62
N ASP A 70 8.91 2.18 10.63
CA ASP A 70 9.54 1.61 11.83
C ASP A 70 10.65 2.54 12.35
N VAL A 71 11.52 3.05 11.47
CA VAL A 71 12.54 4.05 11.84
C VAL A 71 11.91 5.31 12.44
N GLN A 72 10.86 5.85 11.81
CA GLN A 72 10.18 7.06 12.31
C GLN A 72 9.52 6.82 13.68
N ALA A 73 8.96 5.62 13.90
CA ALA A 73 8.38 5.24 15.18
C ALA A 73 9.46 5.17 16.28
N GLU A 74 10.63 4.61 15.99
CA GLU A 74 11.76 4.56 16.92
C GLU A 74 12.29 5.96 17.28
N GLU A 75 12.44 6.85 16.29
CA GLU A 75 12.87 8.24 16.51
C GLU A 75 11.87 9.01 17.39
N SER A 76 10.57 8.85 17.10
CA SER A 76 9.50 9.47 17.87
C SER A 76 9.50 8.99 19.32
N ALA A 77 9.72 7.68 19.55
CA ALA A 77 9.83 7.12 20.89
C ALA A 77 11.06 7.66 21.65
N LYS A 78 12.20 7.85 20.98
CA LYS A 78 13.41 8.44 21.58
C LYS A 78 13.21 9.92 21.95
N SER A 79 12.49 10.69 21.14
CA SER A 79 12.21 12.10 21.41
C SER A 79 11.26 12.34 22.59
N LEU A 80 10.54 11.31 23.03
CA LEU A 80 9.62 11.38 24.18
C LEU A 80 10.31 11.02 25.51
N ASN A 81 11.57 10.58 25.47
CA ASN A 81 12.36 10.16 26.64
C ASN A 81 13.40 11.20 27.05
#